data_AF-A0A828QU73-F1
#
_entry.id   AF-A0A828QU73-F1
#
_cell.length_a   1.000
_cell.length_b   1.000
_cell.length_c   1.000
_cell.angle_alpha   90.00
_cell.angle_beta   90.00
_cell.angle_gamma   90.00
#
_symmetry.space_group_name_H-M   'P 1'
#
loop_
_entity.id
_entity.type
_entity.pdbx_description
1 polymer ?
#
loop_
_entity_poly.entity_id
_entity_poly.type
_entity_poly.pdbx_seq_one_letter_code
_entity_poly.pdbx_strand_id
1 'polypeptide(L)'
;MTYEDFSNKLKKLQLSRDEFSKIVGMSYNSVANWKSKEIPAWVDSWLENYEQQKSFNHLVNEVEKYTTKEIKMNDIKEFLKQKYLMSALKKPQDCLKLSFQYHQVKVNIYFDYYENTFNLFLILSYGKSYYFTPLNIDNLIVKNPHLNDAPKEILRQILDNSSLKDFYDNMREHIIHDDIQESDYEDYEFRNGVRSNTNNDKNPFLSHLRKTPISENHLNFLNTQFNISKYILQKIKAKGYTIVTTTDFSKRKSLTLILNEYDIKL
;
A
#
# COMPACT_ATOMS: atom_id res chain seq x y z
N MET A 1 -33.91 -24.73 27.34
CA MET A 1 -34.70 -24.60 26.10
C MET A 1 -35.67 -25.78 25.96
N THR A 2 -36.85 -25.60 25.35
CA THR A 2 -37.76 -26.72 25.06
C THR A 2 -37.35 -27.46 23.78
N TYR A 3 -37.90 -28.67 23.56
CA TYR A 3 -37.68 -29.42 22.32
C TYR A 3 -38.22 -28.71 21.07
N GLU A 4 -39.30 -27.94 21.24
CA GLU A 4 -39.86 -27.12 20.19
C GLU A 4 -38.92 -25.95 19.85
N ASP A 5 -38.38 -25.25 20.86
CA ASP A 5 -37.40 -24.18 20.68
C ASP A 5 -36.16 -24.70 19.95
N PHE A 6 -35.63 -25.86 20.36
CA PHE A 6 -34.50 -26.51 19.72
C PHE A 6 -34.78 -26.84 18.25
N SER A 7 -35.95 -27.42 17.97
CA SER A 7 -36.35 -27.76 16.61
C SER A 7 -36.52 -26.52 15.72
N ASN A 8 -37.04 -25.43 16.28
CA ASN A 8 -37.23 -24.16 15.57
C ASN A 8 -35.89 -23.44 15.32
N LYS A 9 -34.99 -23.41 16.32
CA LYS A 9 -33.63 -22.86 16.14
C LYS A 9 -32.85 -23.62 15.07
N LEU A 10 -32.88 -24.96 15.07
CA LEU A 10 -32.25 -25.76 14.02
C LEU A 10 -32.80 -25.44 12.62
N LYS A 11 -34.14 -25.32 12.46
CA LYS A 11 -34.75 -24.91 11.19
C LYS A 11 -34.30 -23.52 10.74
N LYS A 12 -34.30 -22.53 11.65
CA LYS A 12 -33.83 -21.16 11.36
C LYS A 12 -32.38 -21.17 10.87
N LEU A 13 -31.54 -22.00 11.48
CA LEU A 13 -30.13 -22.18 11.13
C LEU A 13 -29.90 -23.07 9.91
N GLN A 14 -30.96 -23.64 9.34
CA GLN A 14 -30.90 -24.62 8.25
C GLN A 14 -30.00 -25.82 8.59
N LEU A 15 -30.06 -26.27 9.85
CA LEU A 15 -29.36 -27.45 10.34
C LEU A 15 -30.35 -28.59 10.54
N SER A 16 -30.00 -29.78 10.06
CA SER A 16 -30.66 -31.01 10.47
C SER A 16 -30.15 -31.50 11.83
N ARG A 17 -30.93 -32.36 12.50
CA ARG A 17 -30.49 -32.99 13.76
C ARG A 17 -29.30 -33.91 13.57
N ASP A 18 -29.19 -34.55 12.40
CA ASP A 18 -28.05 -35.39 12.05
C ASP A 18 -26.77 -34.56 11.93
N GLU A 19 -26.82 -33.46 11.17
CA GLU A 19 -25.69 -32.51 11.06
C GLU A 19 -25.31 -31.94 12.42
N PHE A 20 -26.29 -31.47 13.20
CA PHE A 20 -26.04 -30.99 14.55
C PHE A 20 -25.33 -32.05 15.40
N SER A 21 -25.83 -33.31 15.40
CA SER A 21 -25.24 -34.40 16.19
C SER A 21 -23.78 -34.67 15.81
N LYS A 22 -23.47 -34.62 14.51
CA LYS A 22 -22.09 -34.79 14.00
C LYS A 22 -21.19 -33.64 14.43
N ILE A 23 -21.67 -32.39 14.34
CA ILE A 23 -20.87 -31.21 14.69
C ILE A 23 -20.52 -31.20 16.18
N VAL A 24 -21.47 -31.55 17.05
CA VAL A 24 -21.24 -31.56 18.50
C VAL A 24 -20.65 -32.88 19.02
N GLY A 25 -20.31 -33.82 18.14
CA GLY A 25 -19.69 -35.10 18.50
C GLY A 25 -20.60 -36.04 19.30
N MET A 26 -21.92 -35.96 19.10
CA MET A 26 -22.92 -36.81 19.78
C MET A 26 -23.53 -37.83 18.82
N SER A 27 -24.03 -38.94 19.36
CA SER A 27 -24.80 -39.88 18.54
C SER A 27 -26.17 -39.29 18.19
N TYR A 28 -26.62 -39.51 16.95
CA TYR A 28 -27.94 -39.06 16.49
C TYR A 28 -29.06 -39.54 17.43
N ASN A 29 -29.00 -40.79 17.90
CA ASN A 29 -29.99 -41.36 18.81
C ASN A 29 -30.07 -40.59 20.13
N SER A 30 -28.95 -40.09 20.66
CA SER A 30 -28.93 -39.27 21.87
C SER A 30 -29.66 -37.94 21.67
N VAL A 31 -29.42 -37.28 20.52
CA VAL A 31 -30.08 -36.02 20.16
C VAL A 31 -31.58 -36.24 19.87
N ALA A 32 -31.94 -37.32 19.18
CA ALA A 32 -33.33 -37.66 18.87
C ALA A 32 -34.17 -37.92 20.14
N ASN A 33 -33.56 -38.50 21.17
CA ASN A 33 -34.21 -38.81 22.44
C ASN A 33 -34.54 -37.56 23.29
N TRP A 34 -34.06 -36.37 22.93
CA TRP A 34 -34.41 -35.12 23.61
C TRP A 34 -35.87 -34.69 23.40
N LYS A 35 -36.64 -35.40 22.57
CA LYS A 35 -38.10 -35.25 22.55
C LYS A 35 -38.75 -35.72 23.86
N SER A 36 -38.14 -36.69 24.51
CA SER A 36 -38.64 -37.34 25.73
C SER A 36 -37.72 -37.16 26.93
N LYS A 37 -36.64 -36.38 26.78
CA LYS A 37 -35.63 -36.09 27.81
C LYS A 37 -35.30 -34.60 27.80
N GLU A 38 -34.78 -34.12 28.91
CA GLU A 38 -34.28 -32.74 29.00
C GLU A 38 -33.11 -32.50 28.04
N ILE A 39 -33.13 -31.33 27.39
CA ILE A 39 -32.05 -30.87 26.51
C ILE A 39 -30.93 -30.30 27.38
N PRO A 40 -29.67 -30.71 27.18
CA PRO A 40 -28.55 -30.15 27.93
C PRO A 40 -28.47 -28.62 27.81
N ALA A 41 -28.23 -27.93 28.92
CA ALA A 41 -28.24 -26.46 28.99
C ALA A 41 -27.26 -25.79 28.01
N TRP A 42 -26.13 -26.43 27.71
CA TRP A 42 -25.12 -25.89 26.80
C TRP A 42 -25.61 -25.77 25.34
N VAL A 43 -26.62 -26.56 24.94
CA VAL A 43 -27.13 -26.59 23.55
C VAL A 43 -27.65 -25.22 23.14
N ASP A 44 -28.24 -24.47 24.07
CA ASP A 44 -28.78 -23.15 23.79
C ASP A 44 -27.67 -22.16 23.42
N SER A 45 -26.64 -22.08 24.27
CA SER A 45 -25.46 -21.24 24.03
C SER A 45 -24.68 -21.64 22.77
N TRP A 46 -24.64 -22.94 22.47
CA TRP A 46 -23.98 -23.44 21.26
C TRP A 46 -24.72 -22.97 20.01
N LEU A 47 -26.05 -23.04 19.99
CA LEU A 47 -26.85 -22.59 18.85
C LEU A 47 -26.76 -21.08 18.63
N GLU A 48 -26.68 -20.29 19.70
CA GLU A 48 -26.47 -18.83 19.61
C GLU A 48 -25.09 -18.50 19.03
N ASN A 49 -24.03 -19.16 19.49
CA ASN A 49 -22.69 -18.98 18.96
C ASN A 49 -22.59 -19.44 17.50
N TYR A 50 -23.25 -20.55 17.15
CA TYR A 50 -23.31 -21.03 15.77
C TYR A 50 -24.04 -20.04 14.85
N GLU A 51 -25.15 -19.43 15.32
CA GLU A 51 -25.85 -18.37 14.59
C GLU A 51 -24.93 -17.19 14.31
N GLN A 52 -24.25 -16.69 15.34
CA GLN A 52 -23.31 -15.57 15.21
C GLN A 52 -22.15 -15.90 14.27
N GLN A 53 -21.57 -17.10 14.38
CA GLN A 53 -20.49 -17.55 13.51
C GLN A 53 -20.96 -17.63 12.05
N LYS A 54 -22.17 -18.15 11.79
CA LYS A 54 -22.73 -18.23 10.44
C LYS A 54 -22.96 -16.84 9.85
N SER A 55 -23.49 -15.91 10.64
CA SER A 55 -23.65 -14.50 10.24
C SER A 55 -22.31 -13.82 9.97
N PHE A 56 -21.31 -14.05 10.82
CA PHE A 56 -19.95 -13.53 10.62
C PHE A 56 -19.31 -14.08 9.35
N ASN A 57 -19.35 -15.39 9.13
CA ASN A 57 -18.82 -16.02 7.93
C ASN A 57 -19.54 -15.53 6.66
N HIS A 58 -20.86 -15.29 6.73
CA HIS A 58 -21.59 -14.68 5.63
C HIS A 58 -21.08 -13.26 5.32
N LEU A 59 -20.88 -12.43 6.35
CA LEU A 59 -20.33 -11.08 6.17
C LEU A 59 -18.90 -11.12 5.60
N VAL A 60 -18.05 -12.01 6.10
CA VAL A 60 -16.69 -12.23 5.55
C VAL A 60 -16.78 -12.62 4.09
N ASN A 61 -17.60 -13.62 3.73
CA ASN A 61 -17.76 -14.04 2.34
C ASN A 61 -18.32 -12.94 1.44
N GLU A 62 -19.25 -12.11 1.94
CA GLU A 62 -19.75 -10.95 1.18
C GLU A 62 -18.65 -9.92 0.98
N VAL A 63 -17.89 -9.58 2.02
CA VAL A 63 -16.73 -8.68 1.91
C VAL A 63 -15.69 -9.25 0.95
N GLU A 64 -15.39 -10.54 1.04
CA GLU A 64 -14.47 -11.26 0.14
C GLU A 64 -14.89 -11.18 -1.32
N LYS A 65 -16.19 -11.23 -1.64
CA LYS A 65 -16.67 -11.00 -3.02
C LYS A 65 -16.31 -9.61 -3.54
N TYR A 66 -16.21 -8.62 -2.67
CA TYR A 66 -15.82 -7.24 -3.00
C TYR A 66 -14.32 -6.97 -2.86
N THR A 67 -13.58 -7.76 -2.09
CA THR A 67 -12.11 -7.61 -1.94
C THR A 67 -11.31 -8.51 -2.86
N THR A 68 -11.84 -9.68 -3.24
CA THR A 68 -11.15 -10.68 -4.08
C THR A 68 -11.51 -10.55 -5.58
N LYS A 69 -12.41 -9.62 -5.93
CA LYS A 69 -12.58 -9.11 -7.29
C LYS A 69 -12.11 -7.66 -7.33
N GLU A 70 -10.96 -7.46 -7.97
CA GLU A 70 -10.35 -6.15 -8.22
C GLU A 70 -10.09 -5.33 -6.96
N ILE A 71 -8.86 -5.38 -6.45
CA ILE A 71 -8.23 -4.10 -6.10
C ILE A 71 -8.29 -3.29 -7.39
N LYS A 72 -9.33 -2.46 -7.55
CA LYS A 72 -9.36 -1.49 -8.64
C LYS A 72 -8.06 -0.71 -8.51
N MET A 73 -7.38 -0.48 -9.63
CA MET A 73 -6.16 0.33 -9.74
C MET A 73 -6.21 1.61 -8.86
N ASN A 74 -7.41 2.15 -8.67
CA ASN A 74 -7.75 3.29 -7.82
C ASN A 74 -7.39 3.16 -6.33
N ASP A 75 -7.02 1.97 -5.84
CA ASP A 75 -6.70 1.80 -4.41
C ASP A 75 -5.28 1.28 -4.11
N ILE A 76 -4.38 1.24 -5.12
CA ILE A 76 -2.96 0.93 -4.87
C ILE A 76 -2.36 1.89 -3.82
N LYS A 77 -2.74 3.16 -3.89
CA LYS A 77 -2.29 4.19 -2.95
C LYS A 77 -2.73 3.91 -1.52
N GLU A 78 -4.01 3.59 -1.31
CA GLU A 78 -4.50 3.30 0.03
C GLU A 78 -3.97 1.95 0.51
N PHE A 79 -3.87 0.94 -0.36
CA PHE A 79 -3.24 -0.34 -0.04
C PHE A 79 -1.82 -0.18 0.50
N LEU A 80 -0.96 0.57 -0.21
CA LEU A 80 0.40 0.84 0.23
C LEU A 80 0.41 1.63 1.54
N LYS A 81 -0.45 2.66 1.66
CA LYS A 81 -0.58 3.44 2.89
C LYS A 81 -1.01 2.58 4.08
N GLN A 82 -1.98 1.69 3.92
CA GLN A 82 -2.43 0.78 4.98
C GLN A 82 -1.31 -0.18 5.40
N LYS A 83 -0.59 -0.78 4.43
CA LYS A 83 0.61 -1.59 4.74
C LYS A 83 1.62 -0.80 5.56
N TYR A 84 1.90 0.45 5.20
CA TYR A 84 2.81 1.31 5.97
C TYR A 84 2.28 1.60 7.39
N LEU A 85 0.99 1.95 7.52
CA LEU A 85 0.40 2.26 8.83
C LEU A 85 0.31 1.04 9.77
N MET A 86 0.21 -0.17 9.21
CA MET A 86 0.22 -1.42 9.97
C MET A 86 1.63 -1.87 10.38
N SER A 87 2.66 -1.41 9.69
CA SER A 87 4.06 -1.69 10.03
C SER A 87 4.55 -0.86 11.21
N ALA A 88 5.53 -1.35 11.97
CA ALA A 88 6.03 -0.68 13.17
C ALA A 88 7.15 0.36 12.87
N LEU A 89 7.08 0.99 11.70
CA LEU A 89 8.07 1.96 11.20
C LEU A 89 7.96 3.29 11.95
N LYS A 90 9.07 3.76 12.52
CA LYS A 90 9.08 4.94 13.43
C LYS A 90 10.20 5.92 13.14
N LYS A 91 11.27 5.50 12.46
CA LYS A 91 12.45 6.34 12.24
C LYS A 91 12.37 7.02 10.85
N PRO A 92 13.05 8.16 10.66
CA PRO A 92 13.03 8.87 9.37
C PRO A 92 13.55 8.06 8.18
N GLN A 93 14.40 7.06 8.42
CA GLN A 93 14.90 6.14 7.40
C GLN A 93 13.97 4.98 7.06
N ASP A 94 13.00 4.68 7.92
CA ASP A 94 12.20 3.47 7.81
C ASP A 94 11.25 3.58 6.61
N CYS A 95 11.19 2.52 5.79
CA CYS A 95 10.33 2.46 4.62
C CYS A 95 9.90 1.02 4.33
N LEU A 96 9.04 0.88 3.34
CA LEU A 96 8.66 -0.41 2.77
C LEU A 96 9.33 -0.58 1.41
N LYS A 97 9.73 -1.81 1.10
CA LYS A 97 10.45 -2.18 -0.11
C LYS A 97 9.78 -3.35 -0.82
N LEU A 98 9.57 -3.19 -2.12
CA LEU A 98 9.25 -4.25 -3.06
C LEU A 98 10.44 -4.45 -4.00
N SER A 99 10.87 -5.70 -4.18
CA SER A 99 11.98 -6.05 -5.06
C SER A 99 11.59 -7.22 -5.96
N PHE A 100 11.72 -7.04 -7.26
CA PHE A 100 11.45 -8.09 -8.25
C PHE A 100 12.36 -7.91 -9.47
N GLN A 101 12.30 -8.88 -10.37
CA GLN A 101 13.10 -8.92 -11.58
C GLN A 101 12.19 -8.71 -12.80
N TYR A 102 12.49 -7.73 -13.65
CA TYR A 102 11.85 -7.56 -14.96
C TYR A 102 12.90 -7.74 -16.05
N HIS A 103 12.79 -8.83 -16.80
CA HIS A 103 13.86 -9.30 -17.69
C HIS A 103 15.20 -9.37 -16.94
N GLN A 104 16.21 -8.60 -17.38
CA GLN A 104 17.53 -8.54 -16.74
C GLN A 104 17.67 -7.36 -15.75
N VAL A 105 16.64 -6.53 -15.61
CA VAL A 105 16.66 -5.37 -14.71
C VAL A 105 16.10 -5.76 -13.35
N LYS A 106 16.86 -5.49 -12.30
CA LYS A 106 16.36 -5.57 -10.94
C LYS A 106 15.57 -4.29 -10.65
N VAL A 107 14.32 -4.46 -10.26
CA VAL A 107 13.38 -3.40 -9.94
C VAL A 107 13.23 -3.33 -8.43
N ASN A 108 13.53 -2.17 -7.85
CA ASN A 108 13.32 -1.92 -6.43
C ASN A 108 12.43 -0.69 -6.28
N ILE A 109 11.34 -0.86 -5.55
CA ILE A 109 10.38 0.19 -5.26
C ILE A 109 10.40 0.42 -3.77
N TYR A 110 10.66 1.66 -3.37
CA TYR A 110 10.64 2.08 -1.97
C TYR A 110 9.48 3.01 -1.77
N PHE A 111 8.73 2.83 -0.68
CA PHE A 111 7.69 3.77 -0.34
C PHE A 111 7.58 4.02 1.16
N ASP A 112 7.08 5.20 1.48
CA ASP A 112 6.73 5.57 2.84
C ASP A 112 5.49 6.48 2.85
N TYR A 113 4.88 6.58 4.01
CA TYR A 113 3.84 7.57 4.31
C TYR A 113 4.26 8.49 5.47
N TYR A 114 5.44 9.10 5.34
CA TYR A 114 6.03 9.94 6.37
C TYR A 114 5.23 11.23 6.60
N GLU A 115 4.69 11.40 7.80
CA GLU A 115 3.96 12.61 8.23
C GLU A 115 2.90 13.09 7.19
N ASN A 116 2.04 12.18 6.77
CA ASN A 116 0.98 12.38 5.76
C ASN A 116 1.48 12.69 4.34
N THR A 117 2.76 12.52 4.06
CA THR A 117 3.33 12.66 2.73
C THR A 117 3.57 11.27 2.14
N PHE A 118 2.92 10.97 1.01
CA PHE A 118 3.14 9.72 0.29
C PHE A 118 4.38 9.85 -0.60
N ASN A 119 5.38 9.00 -0.38
CA ASN A 119 6.61 8.99 -1.18
C ASN A 119 6.79 7.63 -1.84
N LEU A 120 7.18 7.65 -3.11
CA LEU A 120 7.43 6.46 -3.90
C LEU A 120 8.68 6.69 -4.74
N PHE A 121 9.64 5.78 -4.63
CA PHE A 121 10.91 5.86 -5.32
C PHE A 121 11.14 4.58 -6.11
N LEU A 122 11.52 4.74 -7.37
CA LEU A 122 11.89 3.65 -8.26
C LEU A 122 13.40 3.63 -8.42
N ILE A 123 13.99 2.45 -8.23
CA ILE A 123 15.38 2.16 -8.52
C ILE A 123 15.45 0.98 -9.47
N LEU A 124 16.12 1.21 -10.60
CA LEU A 124 16.41 0.18 -11.58
C LEU A 124 17.91 -0.07 -11.58
N SER A 125 18.31 -1.34 -11.54
CA SER A 125 19.71 -1.72 -11.69
C SER A 125 19.90 -2.82 -12.73
N TYR A 126 20.91 -2.64 -13.57
CA TYR A 126 21.34 -3.59 -14.60
C TYR A 126 22.86 -3.56 -14.71
N GLY A 127 23.53 -4.66 -14.35
CA GLY A 127 24.98 -4.69 -14.24
C GLY A 127 25.50 -3.66 -13.23
N LYS A 128 26.30 -2.69 -13.69
CA LYS A 128 26.80 -1.57 -12.87
C LYS A 128 25.99 -0.27 -13.05
N SER A 129 25.00 -0.29 -13.94
CA SER A 129 24.15 0.86 -14.25
C SER A 129 22.99 0.92 -13.27
N TYR A 130 22.79 2.09 -12.68
CA TYR A 130 21.69 2.40 -11.77
C TYR A 130 20.88 3.56 -12.32
N TYR A 131 19.60 3.57 -11.98
CA TYR A 131 18.70 4.66 -12.24
C TYR A 131 17.82 4.88 -11.02
N PHE A 132 17.65 6.14 -10.64
CA PHE A 132 16.76 6.55 -9.55
C PHE A 132 15.80 7.60 -10.09
N THR A 133 14.51 7.43 -9.78
CA THR A 133 13.51 8.49 -9.91
C THR A 133 12.48 8.39 -8.80
N PRO A 134 12.05 9.51 -8.22
CA PRO A 134 10.76 9.53 -7.53
C PRO A 134 9.64 9.28 -8.54
N LEU A 135 8.54 8.72 -8.06
CA LEU A 135 7.32 8.47 -8.81
C LEU A 135 6.13 9.08 -8.05
N ASN A 136 5.19 9.64 -8.79
CA ASN A 136 3.90 10.01 -8.24
C ASN A 136 2.93 8.83 -8.43
N ILE A 137 2.41 8.33 -7.31
CA ILE A 137 1.49 7.19 -7.29
C ILE A 137 0.20 7.46 -8.08
N ASP A 138 -0.33 8.68 -8.02
CA ASP A 138 -1.54 9.06 -8.77
C ASP A 138 -1.25 9.02 -10.28
N ASN A 139 -0.04 9.41 -10.69
CA ASN A 139 0.41 9.26 -12.07
C ASN A 139 0.65 7.80 -12.45
N LEU A 140 1.23 6.98 -11.57
CA LEU A 140 1.49 5.56 -11.81
C LEU A 140 0.20 4.74 -12.00
N ILE A 141 -0.88 5.12 -11.31
CA ILE A 141 -2.20 4.50 -11.41
C ILE A 141 -2.86 4.82 -12.75
N VAL A 142 -2.79 6.08 -13.19
CA VAL A 142 -3.57 6.57 -14.34
C VAL A 142 -2.79 6.53 -15.67
N LYS A 143 -1.46 6.57 -15.61
CA LYS A 143 -0.59 6.61 -16.80
C LYS A 143 0.75 5.92 -16.54
N ASN A 144 1.60 5.92 -17.56
CA ASN A 144 2.95 5.38 -17.49
C ASN A 144 3.94 6.56 -17.41
N PRO A 145 4.53 6.84 -16.23
CA PRO A 145 5.49 7.94 -16.09
C PRO A 145 6.67 7.82 -17.06
N HIS A 146 7.16 8.96 -17.55
CA HIS A 146 8.39 8.97 -18.35
C HIS A 146 9.62 8.81 -17.43
N LEU A 147 10.51 7.88 -17.79
CA LEU A 147 11.78 7.65 -17.10
C LEU A 147 12.87 8.54 -17.72
N ASN A 148 12.83 9.83 -17.38
CA ASN A 148 13.79 10.81 -17.88
C ASN A 148 15.22 10.44 -17.45
N ASP A 149 16.18 10.62 -18.34
CA ASP A 149 17.62 10.42 -18.06
C ASP A 149 18.00 8.98 -17.69
N ALA A 150 17.12 7.99 -17.92
CA ALA A 150 17.43 6.60 -17.67
C ALA A 150 18.58 6.10 -18.57
N PRO A 151 19.56 5.34 -18.03
CA PRO A 151 20.65 4.79 -18.82
C PRO A 151 20.14 3.95 -19.99
N LYS A 152 20.76 4.12 -21.17
CA LYS A 152 20.38 3.38 -22.39
C LYS A 152 20.38 1.87 -22.20
N GLU A 153 21.29 1.36 -21.37
CA GLU A 153 21.41 -0.05 -21.04
C GLU A 153 20.17 -0.59 -20.34
N ILE A 154 19.62 0.18 -19.39
CA ILE A 154 18.37 -0.16 -18.68
C ILE A 154 17.18 0.02 -19.64
N LEU A 155 17.11 1.15 -20.36
CA LEU A 155 16.02 1.43 -21.30
C LEU A 155 15.81 0.31 -22.33
N ARG A 156 16.90 -0.26 -22.86
CA ARG A 156 16.84 -1.39 -23.81
C ARG A 156 16.19 -2.65 -23.26
N GLN A 157 16.18 -2.83 -21.93
CA GLN A 157 15.62 -4.00 -21.27
C GLN A 157 14.15 -3.80 -20.85
N ILE A 158 13.72 -2.54 -20.68
CA ILE A 158 12.38 -2.21 -20.17
C ILE A 158 11.43 -1.66 -21.23
N LEU A 159 11.94 -1.32 -22.42
CA LEU A 159 11.13 -0.88 -23.55
C LEU A 159 10.74 -2.08 -24.41
N ASP A 160 9.44 -2.25 -24.64
CA ASP A 160 8.90 -3.10 -25.69
C ASP A 160 8.36 -2.21 -26.82
N ASN A 161 8.91 -2.33 -28.02
CA ASN A 161 8.54 -1.50 -29.19
C ASN A 161 8.50 0.01 -28.88
N SER A 162 9.49 0.51 -28.14
CA SER A 162 9.59 1.91 -27.65
C SER A 162 8.51 2.32 -26.64
N SER A 163 7.78 1.37 -26.07
CA SER A 163 6.76 1.59 -25.04
C SER A 163 7.20 1.03 -23.69
N LEU A 164 6.92 1.79 -22.62
CA LEU A 164 7.09 1.31 -21.24
C LEU A 164 5.83 0.59 -20.70
N LYS A 165 4.82 0.37 -21.55
CA LYS A 165 3.52 -0.15 -21.10
C LYS A 165 3.64 -1.48 -20.38
N ASP A 166 4.31 -2.45 -20.97
CA ASP A 166 4.47 -3.79 -20.39
C ASP A 166 5.22 -3.74 -19.05
N PHE A 167 6.33 -2.99 -19.00
CA PHE A 167 7.09 -2.75 -17.77
C PHE A 167 6.21 -2.18 -16.64
N TYR A 168 5.38 -1.18 -16.93
CA TYR A 168 4.50 -0.59 -15.92
C TYR A 168 3.32 -1.49 -15.54
N ASP A 169 2.76 -2.25 -16.49
CA ASP A 169 1.71 -3.23 -16.19
C ASP A 169 2.26 -4.31 -15.25
N ASN A 170 3.43 -4.88 -15.58
CA ASN A 170 4.10 -5.85 -14.72
C ASN A 170 4.42 -5.28 -13.32
N MET A 171 4.95 -4.04 -13.25
CA MET A 171 5.22 -3.40 -11.97
C MET A 171 3.96 -3.25 -11.11
N ARG A 172 2.83 -2.87 -11.71
CA ARG A 172 1.56 -2.75 -10.98
C ARG A 172 1.07 -4.10 -10.46
N GLU A 173 1.20 -5.16 -11.25
CA GLU A 173 0.88 -6.52 -10.82
C GLU A 173 1.72 -6.93 -9.60
N HIS A 174 3.03 -6.67 -9.61
CA HIS A 174 3.89 -6.95 -8.46
C HIS A 174 3.54 -6.10 -7.23
N ILE A 175 3.18 -4.81 -7.40
CA ILE A 175 2.73 -3.97 -6.27
C ILE A 175 1.49 -4.56 -5.59
N ILE A 176 0.58 -5.15 -6.36
CA ILE A 176 -0.69 -5.68 -5.86
C ILE A 176 -0.49 -7.06 -5.22
N HIS A 177 0.28 -7.93 -5.86
CA HIS A 177 0.28 -9.36 -5.54
C HIS A 177 1.50 -9.83 -4.74
N ASP A 178 2.64 -9.13 -4.83
CA ASP A 178 3.85 -9.57 -4.15
C ASP A 178 3.88 -9.08 -2.70
N ASP A 179 4.68 -9.79 -1.89
CA ASP A 179 4.93 -9.37 -0.52
C ASP A 179 5.88 -8.17 -0.47
N ILE A 180 5.52 -7.21 0.38
CA ILE A 180 6.25 -5.96 0.55
C ILE A 180 6.93 -6.03 1.91
N GLN A 181 8.25 -5.90 1.92
CA GLN A 181 9.07 -6.07 3.12
C GLN A 181 9.33 -4.74 3.81
N GLU A 182 9.51 -4.78 5.13
CA GLU A 182 10.10 -3.67 5.88
C GLU A 182 11.57 -3.47 5.46
N SER A 183 12.00 -2.21 5.37
CA SER A 183 13.34 -1.82 4.95
C SER A 183 13.69 -0.42 5.47
N ASP A 184 14.82 0.12 5.02
CA ASP A 184 15.24 1.47 5.31
C ASP A 184 16.02 2.10 4.14
N TYR A 185 16.23 3.41 4.23
CA TYR A 185 17.01 4.16 3.23
C TYR A 185 18.53 3.97 3.33
N GLU A 186 19.02 3.09 4.21
CA GLU A 186 20.40 2.58 4.18
C GLU A 186 20.55 1.34 3.28
N ASP A 187 19.45 0.81 2.74
CA ASP A 187 19.47 -0.31 1.79
C ASP A 187 20.46 -0.07 0.64
N TYR A 188 21.20 -1.14 0.30
CA TYR A 188 22.26 -1.10 -0.70
C TYR A 188 21.78 -0.60 -2.07
N GLU A 189 20.63 -1.08 -2.55
CA GLU A 189 20.08 -0.65 -3.85
C GLU A 189 19.62 0.79 -3.76
N PHE A 190 19.01 1.20 -2.63
CA PHE A 190 18.60 2.58 -2.40
C PHE A 190 19.77 3.55 -2.52
N ARG A 191 20.83 3.28 -1.76
CA ARG A 191 22.03 4.12 -1.72
C ARG A 191 22.71 4.21 -3.07
N ASN A 192 22.84 3.11 -3.81
CA ASN A 192 23.48 3.12 -5.12
C ASN A 192 22.62 3.81 -6.19
N GLY A 193 21.30 3.60 -6.15
CA GLY A 193 20.35 4.33 -6.99
C GLY A 193 20.47 5.84 -6.78
N VAL A 194 20.37 6.30 -5.54
CA VAL A 194 20.48 7.73 -5.21
C VAL A 194 21.86 8.31 -5.56
N ARG A 195 22.95 7.56 -5.35
CA ARG A 195 24.31 7.99 -5.74
C ARG A 195 24.47 8.14 -7.26
N SER A 196 23.70 7.39 -8.04
CA SER A 196 23.73 7.50 -9.51
C SER A 196 22.97 8.72 -10.05
N ASN A 197 22.11 9.33 -9.23
CA ASN A 197 21.39 10.54 -9.60
C ASN A 197 22.37 11.73 -9.69
N THR A 198 22.56 12.24 -10.90
CA THR A 198 23.40 13.41 -11.16
C THR A 198 22.65 14.74 -10.97
N ASN A 199 21.33 14.70 -10.77
CA ASN A 199 20.51 15.90 -10.61
C ASN A 199 20.20 16.15 -9.12
N ASN A 200 20.99 17.03 -8.51
CA ASN A 200 20.87 17.42 -7.11
C ASN A 200 19.54 18.11 -6.75
N ASP A 201 18.75 18.57 -7.71
CA ASP A 201 17.43 19.13 -7.44
C ASP A 201 16.35 18.03 -7.34
N LYS A 202 16.65 16.81 -7.80
CA LYS A 202 15.74 15.66 -7.82
C LYS A 202 15.99 14.64 -6.72
N ASN A 203 16.39 15.09 -5.54
CA ASN A 203 16.66 14.20 -4.39
C ASN A 203 15.36 13.65 -3.74
N PRO A 204 15.42 12.52 -3.01
CA PRO A 204 14.25 11.83 -2.47
C PRO A 204 13.50 12.57 -1.36
N PHE A 205 14.15 13.41 -0.56
CA PHE A 205 13.54 13.96 0.66
C PHE A 205 13.40 15.47 0.61
N LEU A 206 12.33 16.00 1.19
CA LEU A 206 12.18 17.45 1.41
C LEU A 206 13.00 17.86 2.64
N SER A 207 13.67 19.02 2.58
CA SER A 207 14.54 19.49 3.67
C SER A 207 14.09 20.82 4.28
N HIS A 208 14.02 21.90 3.50
CA HIS A 208 13.68 23.25 4.01
C HIS A 208 13.34 24.19 2.86
N LEU A 209 12.93 25.44 3.18
CA LEU A 209 12.82 26.52 2.20
C LEU A 209 14.11 27.34 2.14
N ARG A 210 14.62 27.56 0.93
CA ARG A 210 15.72 28.49 0.66
C ARG A 210 15.19 29.80 0.08
N LYS A 211 15.76 30.94 0.47
CA LYS A 211 15.37 32.28 -0.02
C LYS A 211 15.87 32.51 -1.45
N THR A 212 15.21 31.86 -2.40
CA THR A 212 15.39 32.03 -3.84
C THR A 212 14.09 31.59 -4.50
N PRO A 213 13.49 32.37 -5.42
CA PRO A 213 12.27 31.94 -6.10
C PRO A 213 12.44 30.60 -6.81
N ILE A 214 11.44 29.72 -6.71
CA ILE A 214 11.44 28.44 -7.41
C ILE A 214 11.45 28.63 -8.94
N SER A 215 12.31 27.87 -9.62
CA SER A 215 12.33 27.81 -11.09
C SER A 215 11.13 27.01 -11.62
N GLU A 216 10.70 27.29 -12.85
CA GLU A 216 9.54 26.57 -13.42
C GLU A 216 9.83 25.07 -13.58
N ASN A 217 11.08 24.70 -13.89
CA ASN A 217 11.49 23.30 -13.99
C ASN A 217 11.39 22.58 -12.64
N HIS A 218 11.87 23.22 -11.56
CA HIS A 218 11.78 22.62 -10.22
C HIS A 218 10.35 22.56 -9.71
N LEU A 219 9.53 23.57 -10.01
CA LEU A 219 8.11 23.58 -9.71
C LEU A 219 7.40 22.41 -10.39
N ASN A 220 7.63 22.21 -11.69
CA ASN A 220 7.06 21.10 -12.44
C ASN A 220 7.54 19.74 -11.89
N PHE A 221 8.80 19.64 -11.48
CA PHE A 221 9.33 18.43 -10.83
C PHE A 221 8.60 18.13 -9.51
N LEU A 222 8.52 19.09 -8.59
CA LEU A 222 7.84 18.90 -7.29
C LEU A 222 6.35 18.59 -7.46
N ASN A 223 5.70 19.22 -8.43
CA ASN A 223 4.29 18.94 -8.72
C ASN A 223 4.09 17.53 -9.29
N THR A 224 4.92 17.13 -10.24
CA THR A 224 4.74 15.86 -10.95
C THR A 224 5.21 14.66 -10.15
N GLN A 225 6.23 14.81 -9.29
CA GLN A 225 6.89 13.70 -8.61
C GLN A 225 6.57 13.62 -7.11
N PHE A 226 6.58 14.75 -6.40
CA PHE A 226 6.24 14.80 -4.96
C PHE A 226 4.75 15.04 -4.70
N ASN A 227 3.95 15.15 -5.75
CA ASN A 227 2.51 15.40 -5.68
C ASN A 227 2.15 16.68 -4.90
N ILE A 228 3.04 17.68 -4.89
CA ILE A 228 2.78 18.96 -4.22
C ILE A 228 1.91 19.80 -5.16
N SER A 229 0.77 20.28 -4.69
CA SER A 229 -0.16 21.01 -5.56
C SER A 229 0.49 22.25 -6.16
N LYS A 230 0.18 22.54 -7.43
CA LYS A 230 0.67 23.73 -8.12
C LYS A 230 0.31 25.01 -7.35
N TYR A 231 -0.85 25.04 -6.71
CA TYR A 231 -1.28 26.15 -5.85
C TYR A 231 -0.30 26.44 -4.70
N ILE A 232 0.09 25.40 -3.94
CA ILE A 232 1.07 25.53 -2.84
C ILE A 232 2.42 26.00 -3.40
N LEU A 233 2.90 25.40 -4.48
CA LEU A 233 4.17 25.77 -5.09
C LEU A 233 4.19 27.21 -5.58
N GLN A 234 3.08 27.71 -6.12
CA GLN A 234 2.95 29.12 -6.52
C GLN A 234 2.94 30.06 -5.32
N LYS A 235 2.35 29.69 -4.17
CA LYS A 235 2.47 30.47 -2.93
C LYS A 235 3.92 30.56 -2.45
N ILE A 236 4.64 29.44 -2.47
CA ILE A 236 6.07 29.39 -2.09
C ILE A 236 6.87 30.29 -3.03
N LYS A 237 6.63 30.21 -4.35
CA LYS A 237 7.23 31.08 -5.38
C LYS A 237 6.98 32.56 -5.10
N ALA A 238 5.73 32.93 -4.81
CA ALA A 238 5.32 34.31 -4.55
C ALA A 238 5.99 34.90 -3.30
N LYS A 239 6.27 34.07 -2.28
CA LYS A 239 7.07 34.47 -1.11
C LYS A 239 8.59 34.51 -1.36
N GLY A 240 9.03 34.19 -2.58
CA GLY A 240 10.44 34.20 -3.00
C GLY A 240 11.24 33.03 -2.44
N TYR A 241 10.60 31.88 -2.24
CA TYR A 241 11.23 30.66 -1.73
C TYR A 241 11.26 29.54 -2.77
N THR A 242 12.13 28.56 -2.52
CA THR A 242 12.21 27.28 -3.23
C THR A 242 12.33 26.17 -2.21
N ILE A 243 11.68 25.04 -2.48
CA ILE A 243 11.82 23.84 -1.65
C ILE A 243 13.15 23.17 -1.99
N VAL A 244 13.98 22.93 -0.98
CA VAL A 244 15.24 22.20 -1.11
C VAL A 244 14.99 20.73 -0.85
N THR A 245 15.51 19.87 -1.73
CA THR A 245 15.49 18.41 -1.57
C THR A 245 16.87 17.89 -1.13
N THR A 246 16.91 16.74 -0.45
CA THR A 246 18.13 16.14 0.10
C THR A 246 18.12 14.62 -0.02
N THR A 247 19.30 14.02 -0.11
CA THR A 247 19.52 12.56 -0.04
C THR A 247 19.65 12.06 1.38
N ASP A 248 19.84 12.96 2.34
CA ASP A 248 20.10 12.68 3.74
C ASP A 248 18.77 12.60 4.50
N PHE A 249 18.30 11.38 4.78
CA PHE A 249 17.04 11.16 5.49
C PHE A 249 17.04 11.76 6.91
N SER A 250 18.22 12.01 7.52
CA SER A 250 18.29 12.66 8.83
C SER A 250 17.89 14.15 8.79
N LYS A 251 17.94 14.76 7.60
CA LYS A 251 17.53 16.16 7.35
C LYS A 251 16.14 16.27 6.72
N ARG A 252 15.44 15.13 6.57
CA ARG A 252 14.09 15.08 6.02
C ARG A 252 13.13 15.84 6.93
N LYS A 253 12.25 16.63 6.33
CA LYS A 253 11.12 17.27 7.01
C LYS A 253 9.84 17.02 6.21
N SER A 254 8.70 16.99 6.88
CA SER A 254 7.41 16.96 6.18
C SER A 254 7.11 18.30 5.52
N LEU A 255 6.29 18.27 4.47
CA LEU A 255 5.83 19.49 3.81
C LEU A 255 5.11 20.42 4.80
N THR A 256 4.26 19.86 5.66
CA THR A 256 3.53 20.62 6.70
C THR A 256 4.48 21.38 7.61
N LEU A 257 5.52 20.70 8.13
CA LEU A 257 6.48 21.33 9.02
C LEU A 257 7.28 22.43 8.31
N ILE A 258 7.72 22.19 7.06
CA ILE A 258 8.39 23.18 6.23
C ILE A 258 7.52 24.41 6.00
N LEU A 259 6.22 24.25 5.72
CA LEU A 259 5.34 25.37 5.41
C LEU A 259 4.95 26.20 6.64
N ASN A 260 4.78 25.55 7.79
CA ASN A 260 4.47 26.20 9.07
C ASN A 260 5.59 27.15 9.53
N GLU A 261 6.86 26.79 9.30
CA GLU A 261 8.03 27.65 9.60
C GLU A 261 7.96 29.02 8.89
N TYR A 262 7.14 29.16 7.84
CA TYR A 262 7.07 30.37 7.00
C TYR A 262 5.63 30.92 6.86
N ASP A 263 4.72 30.50 7.73
CA ASP A 263 3.30 30.89 7.73
C ASP A 263 2.67 30.74 6.34
N ILE A 264 2.82 29.54 5.75
CA ILE A 264 2.18 29.15 4.49
C ILE A 264 1.16 28.06 4.81
N LYS A 265 -0.12 28.33 4.58
CA LYS A 265 -1.19 27.35 4.79
C LYS A 265 -1.33 26.41 3.60
N LEU A 266 -1.39 25.10 3.89
CA LEU A 266 -1.74 23.99 2.98
C LEU A 266 -3.10 24.22 2.32
#